data_AF-A0A7S2FYM9-F1
#
_entry.id   AF-A0A7S2FYM9-F1
#
_cell.length_a   1.000
_cell.length_b   1.000
_cell.length_c   1.000
_cell.angle_alpha   90.00
_cell.angle_beta   90.00
_cell.angle_gamma   90.00
#
_symmetry.space_group_name_H-M   'P 1'
#
loop_
_entity.id
_entity.type
_entity.pdbx_description
1 polymer ?
#
loop_
_entity_poly.entity_id
_entity_poly.type
_entity_poly.pdbx_seq_one_letter_code
_entity_poly.pdbx_strand_id
1 'polypeptide(L)'
;AGILKSKGVKLCKVDATEEKELASRFSIKGFPTLVWFQDGKNYDYDGGRTADTIVDWVNSMRGPAVLSEAPQQPADKPMMVLSADSLLPGFDEAAQKSRRKAAWYFKKASGGAKVTLTH
;
A
#
# COMPACT_ATOMS: atom_id res chain seq x y z
N ALA A 1 -18.66 1.97 9.41
CA ALA A 1 -17.32 1.72 10.00
C ALA A 1 -16.87 0.24 9.93
N GLY A 2 -17.34 -0.58 8.97
CA GLY A 2 -17.11 -2.04 8.97
C GLY A 2 -16.02 -2.56 8.02
N ILE A 3 -15.68 -1.82 6.96
CA ILE A 3 -14.88 -2.34 5.83
C ILE A 3 -13.41 -2.61 6.21
N LEU A 4 -12.86 -1.84 7.16
CA LEU A 4 -11.45 -1.98 7.57
C LEU A 4 -11.25 -2.93 8.76
N LYS A 5 -12.27 -3.08 9.64
CA LYS A 5 -12.22 -3.97 10.79
C LYS A 5 -12.16 -5.45 10.39
N SER A 6 -12.91 -5.87 9.37
CA SER A 6 -12.90 -7.27 8.91
C SER A 6 -11.55 -7.68 8.31
N LYS A 7 -10.71 -6.70 7.96
CA LYS A 7 -9.46 -6.91 7.27
C LYS A 7 -8.23 -6.73 8.17
N GLY A 8 -8.41 -6.79 9.50
CA GLY A 8 -7.33 -6.77 10.49
C GLY A 8 -6.64 -5.41 10.69
N VAL A 9 -7.21 -4.32 10.16
CA VAL A 9 -6.63 -2.98 10.33
C VAL A 9 -7.09 -2.40 11.67
N LYS A 10 -6.13 -2.04 12.53
CA LYS A 10 -6.39 -1.30 13.76
C LYS A 10 -6.43 0.20 13.42
N LEU A 11 -7.60 0.81 13.59
CA LEU A 11 -7.74 2.26 13.55
C LEU A 11 -7.76 2.79 14.98
N CYS A 12 -6.92 3.77 15.25
CA CYS A 12 -6.85 4.45 16.54
C CYS A 12 -7.14 5.95 16.34
N LYS A 13 -7.86 6.54 17.28
CA LYS A 13 -8.04 7.99 17.38
C LYS A 13 -7.10 8.49 18.47
N VAL A 14 -6.30 9.50 18.17
CA VAL A 14 -5.45 10.20 19.15
C VAL A 14 -5.85 11.66 19.13
N ASP A 15 -6.08 12.23 20.31
CA ASP A 15 -6.29 13.66 20.46
C ASP A 15 -4.93 14.36 20.62
N ALA A 16 -4.45 14.98 19.56
CA ALA A 16 -3.15 15.65 19.57
C ALA A 16 -3.20 17.03 20.26
N THR A 17 -4.36 17.50 20.73
CA THR A 17 -4.45 18.70 21.60
C THR A 17 -4.09 18.37 23.05
N GLU A 18 -4.44 17.16 23.50
CA GLU A 18 -4.04 16.61 24.80
C GLU A 18 -2.62 16.03 24.72
N GLU A 19 -2.33 15.25 23.67
CA GLU A 19 -1.06 14.53 23.47
C GLU A 19 -0.04 15.35 22.66
N LYS A 20 0.39 16.48 23.23
CA LYS A 20 1.29 17.45 22.55
C LYS A 20 2.65 16.88 22.18
N GLU A 21 3.20 15.98 22.99
CA GLU A 21 4.50 15.33 22.72
C GLU A 21 4.42 14.42 21.48
N LEU A 22 3.35 13.63 21.37
CA LEU A 22 3.06 12.77 20.23
C LEU A 22 2.82 13.61 18.97
N ALA A 23 2.04 14.70 19.10
CA ALA A 23 1.79 15.63 18.01
C ALA A 23 3.10 16.21 17.45
N SER A 24 4.01 16.63 18.33
CA SER A 24 5.32 17.16 17.95
C SER A 24 6.21 16.08 17.32
N ARG A 25 6.28 14.89 17.92
CA ARG A 25 7.07 13.75 17.42
C ARG A 25 6.69 13.34 16.01
N PHE A 26 5.40 13.37 15.69
CA PHE A 26 4.88 13.05 14.35
C PHE A 26 4.61 14.29 13.49
N SER A 27 5.08 15.47 13.92
CA SER A 27 4.96 16.73 13.17
C SER A 27 3.53 17.03 12.69
N ILE A 28 2.53 16.77 13.53
CA ILE A 28 1.12 17.04 13.24
C ILE A 28 0.89 18.55 13.26
N LYS A 29 0.77 19.15 12.07
CA LYS A 29 0.60 20.61 11.89
C LYS A 29 -0.84 21.05 11.67
N GLY A 30 -1.76 20.10 11.45
CA GLY A 30 -3.16 20.38 11.17
C GLY A 30 -4.06 19.18 11.46
N PHE A 31 -5.35 19.44 11.62
CA PHE A 31 -6.36 18.43 11.91
C PHE A 31 -7.45 18.44 10.84
N PRO A 32 -8.00 17.27 10.45
CA PRO A 32 -7.52 15.92 10.76
C PRO A 32 -6.28 15.53 9.93
N THR A 33 -5.33 14.81 10.55
CA THR A 33 -4.18 14.18 9.86
C THR A 33 -4.26 12.66 10.07
N LEU A 34 -4.06 11.88 9.01
CA LEU A 34 -4.02 10.42 9.08
C LEU A 34 -2.58 9.94 8.88
N VAL A 35 -2.13 9.05 9.77
CA VAL A 35 -0.78 8.47 9.74
C VAL A 35 -0.90 6.95 9.76
N TRP A 36 -0.25 6.30 8.80
CA TRP A 36 -0.17 4.84 8.73
C TRP A 36 1.12 4.34 9.36
N PHE A 37 0.98 3.39 10.29
CA PHE A 37 2.11 2.75 10.95
C PHE A 37 2.26 1.31 10.49
N GLN A 38 3.43 0.97 9.95
CA GLN A 38 3.77 -0.38 9.53
C GLN A 38 5.26 -0.66 9.74
N ASP A 39 5.58 -1.75 10.44
CA ASP A 39 6.96 -2.20 10.70
C ASP A 39 7.87 -1.08 11.28
N GLY A 40 7.31 -0.28 12.19
CA GLY A 40 8.01 0.85 12.83
C GLY A 40 8.19 2.09 11.94
N LYS A 41 7.70 2.07 10.70
CA LYS A 41 7.68 3.22 9.79
C LYS A 41 6.31 3.89 9.80
N ASN A 42 6.33 5.22 9.75
CA ASN A 42 5.14 6.05 9.61
C ASN A 42 5.03 6.63 8.19
N TYR A 43 3.81 6.74 7.69
CA TYR A 43 3.50 7.31 6.38
C TYR A 43 2.31 8.24 6.50
N ASP A 44 2.50 9.48 6.07
CA ASP A 44 1.46 10.50 6.12
C ASP A 44 0.49 10.30 4.94
N TYR A 45 -0.78 10.59 5.21
CA TYR A 45 -1.83 10.55 4.21
C TYR A 45 -2.08 11.94 3.62
N ASP A 46 -1.70 12.12 2.36
CA ASP A 46 -1.94 13.34 1.60
C ASP A 46 -3.11 13.21 0.60
N GLY A 47 -3.92 12.16 0.74
CA GLY A 47 -5.04 11.88 -0.17
C GLY A 47 -6.33 12.67 0.13
N GLY A 48 -7.38 12.36 -0.61
CA GLY A 48 -8.69 12.99 -0.45
C GLY A 48 -9.31 12.78 0.93
N ARG A 49 -10.20 13.68 1.35
CA ARG A 49 -10.89 13.60 2.65
C ARG A 49 -12.16 12.74 2.62
N THR A 50 -12.35 11.88 1.61
CA THR A 50 -13.53 11.04 1.48
C THR A 50 -13.27 9.65 2.06
N ALA A 51 -14.33 8.97 2.49
CA ALA A 51 -14.20 7.62 3.05
C ALA A 51 -13.60 6.65 2.02
N ASP A 52 -13.98 6.78 0.75
CA ASP A 52 -13.50 5.91 -0.34
C ASP A 52 -12.01 6.09 -0.58
N THR A 53 -11.51 7.33 -0.64
CA THR A 53 -10.06 7.59 -0.85
C THR A 53 -9.22 7.09 0.32
N ILE A 54 -9.76 7.13 1.54
CA ILE A 54 -9.09 6.59 2.73
C ILE A 54 -9.08 5.05 2.68
N VAL A 55 -10.20 4.43 2.30
CA VAL A 55 -10.29 2.97 2.15
C VAL A 55 -9.34 2.47 1.06
N ASP A 56 -9.29 3.14 -0.08
CA ASP A 56 -8.38 2.81 -1.18
C ASP A 56 -6.92 2.98 -0.78
N TRP A 57 -6.60 4.04 -0.05
CA TRP A 57 -5.26 4.23 0.48
C TRP A 57 -4.87 3.16 1.50
N VAL A 58 -5.75 2.84 2.46
CA VAL A 58 -5.52 1.76 3.41
C VAL A 58 -5.37 0.41 2.70
N ASN A 59 -6.17 0.17 1.64
CA ASN A 59 -6.01 -1.01 0.80
C ASN A 59 -4.69 -0.98 0.01
N SER A 60 -4.18 0.19 -0.42
CA SER A 60 -2.86 0.30 -1.05
C SER A 60 -1.71 0.14 -0.05
N MET A 61 -1.91 0.51 1.20
CA MET A 61 -0.91 0.36 2.26
C MET A 61 -0.82 -1.07 2.76
N ARG A 62 -1.98 -1.74 2.92
CA ARG A 62 -2.09 -3.15 3.36
C ARG A 62 -2.05 -4.16 2.22
N GLY A 63 -2.34 -3.72 1.00
CA GLY A 63 -2.44 -4.59 -0.16
C GLY A 63 -1.14 -5.36 -0.35
N PRO A 64 -1.21 -6.55 -0.94
CA PRO A 64 0.00 -7.26 -1.34
C PRO A 64 0.82 -6.28 -2.18
N ALA A 65 2.14 -6.24 -1.95
CA ALA A 65 3.01 -5.38 -2.74
C ALA A 65 2.90 -5.70 -4.24
N VAL A 66 2.38 -6.90 -4.51
CA VAL A 66 2.08 -7.49 -5.80
C VAL A 66 0.56 -7.54 -6.03
N LEU A 67 0.07 -6.81 -7.03
CA LEU A 67 -1.33 -6.85 -7.45
C LEU A 67 -1.58 -8.06 -8.38
N SER A 68 -2.73 -8.73 -8.28
CA SER A 68 -3.03 -9.95 -9.05
C SER A 68 -3.20 -9.72 -10.56
N GLU A 69 -3.45 -8.48 -10.96
CA GLU A 69 -3.78 -8.14 -12.35
C GLU A 69 -3.06 -6.87 -12.75
N ALA A 70 -2.27 -6.97 -13.82
CA ALA A 70 -1.67 -5.80 -14.46
C ALA A 70 -2.77 -5.02 -15.19
N PRO A 71 -2.82 -3.68 -15.06
CA PRO A 71 -3.72 -2.87 -15.87
C PRO A 71 -3.40 -3.09 -17.35
N GLN A 72 -4.44 -3.21 -18.17
CA GLN A 72 -4.29 -3.39 -19.61
C GLN A 72 -3.67 -2.18 -20.31
N GLN A 73 -3.68 -1.02 -19.65
CA GLN A 73 -3.12 0.21 -20.15
C GLN A 73 -1.74 0.47 -19.50
N PRO A 74 -0.71 0.83 -20.30
CA PRO A 74 0.60 1.17 -19.76
C PRO A 74 0.45 2.33 -18.77
N ALA A 75 0.94 2.11 -17.55
CA ALA A 75 1.04 3.15 -16.54
C ALA A 75 2.28 4.01 -16.82
N ASP A 76 2.24 5.27 -16.42
CA ASP A 76 3.34 6.26 -16.51
C ASP A 76 4.58 5.90 -15.66
N LYS A 77 4.58 4.70 -15.07
CA LYS A 77 5.63 4.16 -14.21
C LYS A 77 5.95 2.73 -14.65
N PRO A 78 7.22 2.30 -14.56
CA PRO A 78 7.60 0.96 -14.94
C PRO A 78 6.82 -0.07 -14.11
N MET A 79 6.41 -1.16 -14.75
CA MET A 79 5.69 -2.25 -14.11
C MET A 79 6.39 -3.59 -14.32
N MET A 80 6.43 -4.39 -13.25
CA MET A 80 6.94 -5.76 -13.25
C MET A 80 5.77 -6.72 -13.11
N VAL A 81 5.63 -7.63 -14.07
CA VAL A 81 4.58 -8.66 -14.09
C VAL A 81 5.22 -10.03 -13.98
N LEU A 82 5.01 -10.73 -12.88
CA LEU A 82 5.36 -12.14 -12.72
C LEU A 82 4.18 -13.00 -13.20
N SER A 83 4.38 -13.77 -14.26
CA SER A 83 3.42 -14.78 -14.73
C SER A 83 3.88 -16.17 -14.29
N ALA A 84 3.26 -16.77 -13.28
CA ALA A 84 3.63 -18.11 -12.80
C ALA A 84 2.45 -18.82 -12.10
N ASP A 85 2.58 -20.12 -11.79
CA ASP A 85 1.55 -20.88 -11.09
C ASP A 85 1.32 -20.42 -9.65
N SER A 86 2.37 -19.92 -9.01
CA SER A 86 2.38 -19.40 -7.65
C SER A 86 3.37 -18.24 -7.52
N LEU A 87 3.15 -17.41 -6.50
CA LEU A 87 4.00 -16.24 -6.22
C LEU A 87 5.36 -16.72 -5.73
N LEU A 88 6.44 -16.27 -6.38
CA LEU A 88 7.78 -16.72 -6.05
C LEU A 88 8.21 -16.21 -4.66
N PRO A 89 8.88 -17.05 -3.85
CA PRO A 89 9.50 -16.60 -2.61
C PRO A 89 10.45 -15.42 -2.89
N GLY A 90 10.24 -14.29 -2.21
CA GLY A 90 11.02 -13.07 -2.41
C GLY A 90 10.47 -12.09 -3.45
N PHE A 91 9.49 -12.47 -4.28
CA PHE A 91 8.84 -11.52 -5.20
C PHE A 91 8.00 -10.49 -4.45
N ASP A 92 7.29 -10.91 -3.40
CA ASP A 92 6.55 -9.98 -2.54
C ASP A 92 7.48 -9.05 -1.75
N GLU A 93 8.62 -9.55 -1.26
CA GLU A 93 9.61 -8.73 -0.56
C GLU A 93 10.27 -7.71 -1.49
N ALA A 94 10.64 -8.14 -2.71
CA ALA A 94 11.18 -7.26 -3.74
C ALA A 94 10.17 -6.19 -4.16
N ALA A 95 8.89 -6.59 -4.31
CA ALA A 95 7.79 -5.68 -4.54
C ALA A 95 7.62 -4.70 -3.38
N GLN A 96 7.70 -5.14 -2.13
CA GLN A 96 7.53 -4.27 -0.97
C GLN A 96 8.66 -3.23 -0.86
N LYS A 97 9.91 -3.62 -1.17
CA LYS A 97 11.07 -2.71 -1.23
C LYS A 97 10.98 -1.74 -2.42
N SER A 98 10.39 -2.16 -3.52
CA SER A 98 10.38 -1.40 -4.79
C SER A 98 9.02 -0.87 -5.25
N ARG A 99 7.97 -0.97 -4.42
CA ARG A 99 6.58 -0.53 -4.72
C ARG A 99 6.45 0.95 -5.08
N ARG A 100 7.43 1.78 -4.69
CA ARG A 100 7.47 3.22 -5.00
C ARG A 100 8.11 3.50 -6.37
N LYS A 101 8.98 2.61 -6.85
CA LYS A 101 9.71 2.79 -8.12
C LYS A 101 9.00 2.12 -9.29
N ALA A 102 8.32 1.01 -9.02
CA ALA A 102 7.60 0.25 -10.02
C ALA A 102 6.29 -0.30 -9.46
N ALA A 103 5.31 -0.53 -10.33
CA ALA A 103 4.13 -1.30 -9.98
C ALA A 103 4.41 -2.80 -10.15
N TRP A 104 4.06 -3.61 -9.17
CA TRP A 104 4.34 -5.05 -9.20
C TRP A 104 3.03 -5.81 -9.34
N TYR A 105 3.04 -6.77 -10.25
CA TYR A 105 1.88 -7.57 -10.61
C TYR A 105 2.23 -9.05 -10.65
N PHE A 106 1.30 -9.91 -10.23
CA PHE A 106 1.40 -11.36 -10.33
C PHE A 106 0.20 -11.91 -11.07
N LYS A 107 0.43 -12.42 -12.28
CA LYS A 107 -0.56 -13.11 -13.07
C LYS A 107 -0.41 -14.62 -12.87
N LYS A 108 -1.45 -15.29 -12.39
CA LYS A 108 -1.44 -16.75 -12.34
C LYS A 108 -1.43 -17.32 -13.76
N ALA A 109 -0.40 -18.05 -14.15
CA ALA A 109 -0.24 -18.61 -15.49
C ALA A 109 0.36 -20.02 -15.43
N SER A 110 -0.31 -20.98 -16.07
CA SER A 110 0.02 -22.42 -16.03
C SER A 110 0.99 -22.88 -17.13
N GLY A 111 1.91 -22.00 -17.53
CA GLY A 111 2.75 -22.19 -18.72
C GLY A 111 4.26 -21.96 -18.51
N GLY A 112 4.74 -22.01 -17.26
CA GLY A 112 6.11 -21.68 -16.89
C GLY A 112 6.28 -20.24 -16.40
N ALA A 113 7.20 -20.04 -15.46
CA ALA A 113 7.42 -18.75 -14.83
C ALA A 113 8.06 -17.75 -15.81
N LYS A 114 7.36 -16.64 -16.09
CA LYS A 114 7.84 -15.55 -16.95
C LYS A 114 7.71 -14.22 -16.24
N VAL A 115 8.83 -13.53 -16.03
CA VAL A 115 8.84 -12.15 -15.53
C VAL A 115 8.92 -11.19 -16.72
N THR A 116 8.00 -10.24 -16.79
CA THR A 116 7.97 -9.20 -17.83
C THR A 116 8.15 -7.84 -17.17
N LEU A 117 9.11 -7.06 -17.65
CA LEU A 117 9.29 -5.66 -17.29
C LEU A 117 8.75 -4.80 -18.43
N THR A 118 7.85 -3.88 -18.12
CA THR A 118 7.30 -2.90 -19.05
C THR A 118 7.67 -1.52 -18.54
N HIS A 119 8.31 -0.70 -19.39
CA HIS A 119 8.69 0.68 -19.06
C HIS A 119 7.62 1.68 -19.49
#